data_AF-A0A2X1LW00-F1
#
_entry.id   AF-A0A2X1LW00-F1
#
_cell.length_a   1.000
_cell.length_b   1.000
_cell.length_c   1.000
_cell.angle_alpha   90.00
_cell.angle_beta   90.00
_cell.angle_gamma   90.00
#
_symmetry.space_group_name_H-M   'P 1'
#
loop_
_entity.id
_entity.type
_entity.pdbx_description
1 polymer ?
#
loop_
_entity_poly.entity_id
_entity_poly.type
_entity_poly.pdbx_seq_one_letter_code
_entity_poly.pdbx_strand_id
1 'polypeptide(L)'
;MKSNDENIKKEIGLRIQTLRKQSGMTAGDLQQVTGIGLSTLQNYEAGLRQPSIPAIKKIAHALKASAPYIACLTDNPFPPPEY
;
A
#
# COMPACT_ATOMS: atom_id res chain seq x y z
N MET A 1 8.25 4.12 25.01
CA MET A 1 7.51 2.99 24.42
C MET A 1 6.66 3.50 23.26
N LYS A 2 7.22 3.56 22.04
CA LYS A 2 6.52 3.91 20.78
C LYS A 2 7.20 3.11 19.67
N SER A 3 7.04 1.79 19.66
CA SER A 3 7.98 0.93 18.90
C SER A 3 7.33 -0.13 18.03
N ASN A 4 6.03 -0.41 18.15
CA ASN A 4 5.39 -1.45 17.33
C ASN A 4 4.50 -0.86 16.23
N ASP A 5 3.60 0.06 16.56
CA ASP A 5 2.69 0.68 15.58
C ASP A 5 3.42 1.49 14.50
N GLU A 6 4.49 2.18 14.88
CA GLU A 6 5.32 2.95 13.92
C GLU A 6 6.11 2.04 12.97
N ASN A 7 6.53 0.86 13.44
CA ASN A 7 7.18 -0.13 12.57
C ASN A 7 6.17 -0.73 11.58
N ILE A 8 4.96 -1.05 12.04
CA ILE A 8 3.89 -1.56 11.17
C ILE A 8 3.52 -0.53 10.08
N LYS A 9 3.38 0.76 10.44
CA LYS A 9 3.09 1.82 9.45
C LYS A 9 4.18 1.92 8.37
N LYS A 10 5.45 1.86 8.77
CA LYS A 10 6.58 1.88 7.84
C LYS A 10 6.58 0.66 6.92
N GLU A 11 6.30 -0.52 7.47
CA GLU A 11 6.22 -1.76 6.68
C GLU A 11 5.08 -1.71 5.66
N ILE A 12 3.89 -1.25 6.06
CA ILE A 12 2.76 -1.02 5.13
C ILE A 12 3.18 -0.06 4.01
N GLY A 13 3.83 1.05 4.36
CA GLY A 13 4.34 2.02 3.39
C GLY A 13 5.35 1.42 2.42
N LEU A 14 6.29 0.63 2.92
CA LEU A 14 7.30 -0.05 2.13
C LEU A 14 6.68 -1.05 1.15
N ARG A 15 5.67 -1.83 1.57
CA ARG A 15 4.94 -2.76 0.71
C ARG A 15 4.21 -2.04 -0.43
N ILE A 16 3.54 -0.92 -0.14
CA ILE A 16 2.90 -0.08 -1.16
C ILE A 16 3.93 0.43 -2.16
N GLN A 17 5.02 1.01 -1.67
CA GLN A 17 6.08 1.54 -2.52
C GLN A 17 6.71 0.45 -3.40
N THR A 18 6.95 -0.73 -2.83
CA THR A 18 7.57 -1.87 -3.53
C THR A 18 6.68 -2.36 -4.65
N LEU A 19 5.39 -2.61 -4.37
CA LEU A 19 4.40 -3.02 -5.39
C LEU A 19 4.24 -1.98 -6.49
N ARG A 20 4.23 -0.69 -6.13
CA ARG A 20 4.15 0.41 -7.10
C ARG A 20 5.36 0.41 -8.04
N LYS A 21 6.58 0.29 -7.50
CA LYS A 21 7.81 0.22 -8.30
C LYS A 21 7.86 -1.04 -9.17
N GLN A 22 7.44 -2.19 -8.63
CA GLN A 22 7.34 -3.44 -9.39
C GLN A 22 6.33 -3.36 -10.54
N SER A 23 5.26 -2.60 -10.37
CA SER A 23 4.26 -2.33 -11.41
C SER A 23 4.70 -1.26 -12.43
N GLY A 24 5.91 -0.71 -12.30
CA GLY A 24 6.42 0.35 -13.16
C GLY A 24 5.72 1.71 -12.99
N MET A 25 4.95 1.89 -11.91
CA MET A 25 4.16 3.11 -11.68
C MET A 25 4.95 4.16 -10.90
N THR A 26 4.77 5.43 -11.25
CA THR A 26 5.13 6.57 -10.39
C THR A 26 4.06 6.81 -9.33
N ALA A 27 4.36 7.60 -8.30
CA ALA A 27 3.36 7.99 -7.31
C ALA A 27 2.22 8.83 -7.94
N GLY A 28 2.51 9.55 -9.04
CA GLY A 28 1.52 10.27 -9.84
C GLY A 28 0.59 9.31 -10.59
N ASP A 29 1.11 8.23 -11.16
CA ASP A 29 0.29 7.21 -11.82
C ASP A 29 -0.62 6.53 -10.81
N LEU A 30 -0.09 6.19 -9.63
CA LEU A 30 -0.90 5.60 -8.56
C LEU A 30 -1.99 6.57 -8.07
N GLN A 31 -1.72 7.88 -8.01
CA GLN A 31 -2.74 8.89 -7.75
C GLN A 31 -3.84 8.86 -8.81
N GLN A 32 -3.48 8.83 -10.09
CA GLN A 32 -4.46 8.85 -11.18
C GLN A 32 -5.39 7.62 -11.13
N VAL A 33 -4.85 6.44 -10.81
CA VAL A 33 -5.63 5.20 -10.73
C VAL A 33 -6.47 5.14 -9.45
N THR A 34 -5.94 5.56 -8.30
CA THR A 34 -6.62 5.42 -7.00
C THR A 34 -7.50 6.61 -6.62
N GLY A 35 -7.27 7.78 -7.22
CA GLY A 35 -7.85 9.06 -6.83
C GLY A 35 -7.34 9.59 -5.48
N ILE A 36 -6.31 8.97 -4.89
CA ILE A 36 -5.69 9.42 -3.64
C ILE A 36 -4.63 10.46 -3.97
N GLY A 37 -4.65 11.63 -3.33
CA GLY A 37 -3.70 12.71 -3.62
C GLY A 37 -2.23 12.31 -3.39
N LEU A 38 -1.33 12.83 -4.23
CA LEU A 38 0.10 12.50 -4.25
C LEU A 38 0.75 12.52 -2.87
N SER A 39 0.57 13.62 -2.14
CA SER A 39 1.16 13.80 -0.81
C SER A 39 0.64 12.77 0.19
N THR A 40 -0.62 12.34 0.04
CA THR A 40 -1.20 11.29 0.89
C THR A 40 -0.57 9.93 0.59
N LEU A 41 -0.38 9.58 -0.69
CA LEU A 41 0.33 8.36 -1.09
C LEU A 41 1.78 8.38 -0.61
N GLN A 42 2.49 9.49 -0.76
CA GLN A 42 3.88 9.63 -0.28
C GLN A 42 3.97 9.50 1.24
N ASN A 43 3.01 10.08 1.99
CA ASN A 43 2.94 9.93 3.44
C ASN A 43 2.64 8.49 3.87
N TYR A 44 1.85 7.75 3.07
CA TYR A 44 1.66 6.31 3.28
C TYR A 44 2.96 5.55 3.05
N GLU A 45 3.62 5.77 1.90
CA GLU A 45 4.89 5.11 1.56
C GLU A 45 6.01 5.40 2.58
N ALA A 46 6.05 6.60 3.14
CA ALA A 46 7.02 7.00 4.16
C ALA A 46 6.66 6.50 5.58
N GLY A 47 5.50 5.88 5.77
CA GLY A 47 5.00 5.45 7.08
C GLY A 47 4.56 6.60 8.00
N LEU A 48 4.49 7.83 7.49
CA LEU A 48 4.05 9.02 8.23
C LEU A 48 2.56 9.01 8.51
N ARG A 49 1.79 8.30 7.67
CA ARG A 49 0.34 8.14 7.83
C ARG A 49 -0.05 6.70 7.56
N GLN A 50 -0.99 6.19 8.35
CA GLN A 50 -1.57 4.87 8.10
C GLN A 50 -2.69 4.97 7.06
N PRO A 51 -2.69 4.12 6.01
CA PRO A 51 -3.81 4.05 5.09
C PRO A 51 -5.05 3.49 5.79
N SER A 52 -6.22 4.02 5.46
CA SER A 52 -7.49 3.44 5.91
C SER A 52 -7.84 2.18 5.13
N ILE A 53 -8.72 1.32 5.66
CA ILE A 53 -9.16 0.10 4.94
C ILE A 53 -9.68 0.41 3.51
N PRO A 54 -10.49 1.46 3.26
CA PRO A 54 -10.87 1.83 1.91
C PRO A 54 -9.67 2.23 1.03
N ALA A 55 -8.68 2.93 1.57
CA ALA A 55 -7.47 3.30 0.82
C ALA A 55 -6.64 2.06 0.47
N ILE A 56 -6.47 1.12 1.41
CA ILE A 56 -5.78 -0.16 1.17
C ILE A 56 -6.46 -0.91 0.03
N LYS A 57 -7.80 -1.03 0.03
CA LYS A 57 -8.54 -1.69 -1.05
C LYS A 57 -8.31 -1.04 -2.41
N LYS A 58 -8.33 0.30 -2.48
CA LYS A 58 -8.06 1.03 -3.73
C LYS A 58 -6.64 0.80 -4.24
N ILE A 59 -5.65 0.87 -3.35
CA ILE A 59 -4.24 0.67 -3.70
C ILE A 59 -4.00 -0.78 -4.13
N ALA A 60 -4.56 -1.76 -3.40
CA ALA A 60 -4.50 -3.18 -3.73
C ALA A 60 -5.05 -3.45 -5.13
N HIS A 61 -6.24 -2.91 -5.44
CA HIS A 61 -6.84 -3.04 -6.77
C HIS A 61 -5.98 -2.38 -7.87
N ALA A 62 -5.46 -1.18 -7.64
CA ALA A 62 -4.61 -0.46 -8.59
C ALA A 62 -3.30 -1.21 -8.89
N LEU A 63 -2.71 -1.84 -7.88
CA LEU A 63 -1.44 -2.57 -7.97
C LEU A 63 -1.61 -4.06 -8.24
N LYS A 64 -2.85 -4.54 -8.48
CA LYS A 64 -3.20 -5.96 -8.64
C LYS A 64 -2.61 -6.84 -7.52
N ALA A 65 -2.64 -6.33 -6.30
CA ALA A 65 -2.07 -6.94 -5.11
C ALA A 65 -3.15 -7.30 -4.08
N SER A 66 -2.77 -8.10 -3.10
CA SER A 66 -3.61 -8.52 -1.99
C SER A 66 -3.73 -7.40 -0.93
N ALA A 67 -4.94 -6.98 -0.59
CA ALA A 67 -5.16 -6.03 0.50
C ALA A 67 -4.63 -6.54 1.87
N PRO A 68 -4.81 -7.83 2.23
CA PRO A 68 -4.12 -8.44 3.38
C PRO A 68 -2.60 -8.28 3.36
N TYR A 69 -1.96 -8.37 2.19
CA TYR A 69 -0.51 -8.18 2.09
C TYR A 69 -0.11 -6.75 2.41
N ILE A 70 -0.80 -5.77 1.83
CA ILE A 70 -0.55 -4.36 2.14
C ILE A 70 -0.77 -4.08 3.63
N ALA A 71 -1.76 -4.72 4.25
CA ALA A 71 -2.07 -4.58 5.68
C ALA A 71 -1.15 -5.39 6.63
N CYS A 72 -0.09 -6.04 6.11
CA CYS A 72 0.80 -6.91 6.89
C CYS A 72 0.12 -8.10 7.57
N LEU A 73 -1.01 -8.57 7.01
CA LEU A 73 -1.75 -9.74 7.51
C LEU A 73 -1.33 -11.05 6.81
N THR A 74 -0.53 -10.96 5.75
CA THR A 74 0.02 -12.08 4.99
C THR A 74 1.30 -11.66 4.28
N ASP A 75 2.16 -12.62 3.97
CA ASP A 75 3.36 -12.42 3.14
C ASP A 75 3.12 -12.74 1.66
N ASN A 76 1.89 -13.13 1.28
CA ASN A 76 1.54 -13.40 -0.11
C ASN A 76 1.00 -12.11 -0.79
N PRO A 77 1.76 -11.49 -1.71
CA PRO A 77 1.36 -10.25 -2.38
C PRO A 77 0.22 -10.43 -3.37
N PHE A 78 -0.10 -11.65 -3.79
CA PHE A 78 -1.15 -11.92 -4.78
C PHE A 78 -2.27 -12.72 -4.13
N PRO A 79 -3.55 -12.31 -4.31
CA PRO A 79 -4.65 -13.15 -3.87
C PRO A 79 -4.58 -14.51 -4.59
N PRO A 80 -4.97 -15.62 -3.93
CA PRO A 80 -5.10 -16.89 -4.63
C PRO A 80 -6.01 -16.72 -5.86
N PRO A 81 -5.76 -17.42 -6.97
CA PRO A 81 -6.63 -17.37 -8.13
C PRO A 81 -8.05 -17.74 -7.68
N GLU A 82 -9.02 -16.90 -8.03
CA GLU A 82 -10.44 -17.25 -7.89
C GLU A 82 -10.69 -18.45 -8.81
N TYR A 83 -11.04 -19.60 -8.22
CA TYR A 83 -11.33 -20.86 -8.93
C TYR A 83 -12.69 -20.81 -9.63
#